data_AF-A0A968B7S1-F1
#
_entry.id   AF-A0A968B7S1-F1
#
_cell.length_a   1.000
_cell.length_b   1.000
_cell.length_c   1.000
_cell.angle_alpha   90.00
_cell.angle_beta   90.00
_cell.angle_gamma   90.00
#
_symmetry.space_group_name_H-M   'P 1'
#
loop_
_entity.id
_entity.type
_entity.pdbx_description
1 polymer ?
#
loop_
_entity_poly.entity_id
_entity_poly.type
_entity_poly.pdbx_seq_one_letter_code
_entity_poly.pdbx_strand_id
1 'polypeptide(L)'
;MQLCTLLSIKTGGCAEDCGYCSQSARFTTGVANEALLSVDEVVEAARTAKARGASRFCMGAAWRGPKDKDLGAVTEMISAVRALGLETCATLGMLREGQAETLAAAGLDFYNHNIDTSPAHYG
;
A
#
# COMPACT_ATOMS: atom_id res chain seq x y z
N MET A 1 -21.50 -8.30 -4.55
CA MET A 1 -20.29 -8.84 -3.91
C MET A 1 -19.11 -8.01 -4.42
N GLN A 2 -18.25 -7.52 -3.53
CA GLN A 2 -17.08 -6.71 -3.90
C GLN A 2 -15.82 -7.53 -3.65
N LEU A 3 -14.98 -7.70 -4.68
CA LEU A 3 -13.74 -8.47 -4.58
C LEU A 3 -12.54 -7.52 -4.62
N CYS A 4 -11.73 -7.56 -3.57
CA CYS A 4 -10.52 -6.75 -3.46
C CYS A 4 -9.31 -7.67 -3.60
N THR A 5 -8.30 -7.25 -4.37
CA THR A 5 -6.99 -7.91 -4.43
C THR A 5 -5.94 -6.94 -3.95
N LEU A 6 -4.99 -7.42 -3.15
CA LEU A 6 -3.90 -6.62 -2.60
C LEU A 6 -2.56 -7.08 -3.14
N LEU A 7 -1.68 -6.14 -3.43
CA LEU A 7 -0.26 -6.36 -3.73
C LEU A 7 0.61 -5.55 -2.77
N SER A 8 1.67 -6.17 -2.25
CA SER A 8 2.74 -5.46 -1.54
C SER A 8 3.63 -4.77 -2.58
N ILE A 9 3.50 -3.45 -2.72
CA ILE A 9 4.29 -2.66 -3.67
C ILE A 9 5.69 -2.35 -3.14
N LYS A 10 5.89 -2.43 -1.82
CA LYS A 10 7.21 -2.40 -1.18
C LYS A 10 7.18 -3.36 0.00
N THR A 11 8.00 -4.41 -0.06
CA THR A 11 8.00 -5.51 0.93
C THR A 11 9.20 -5.46 1.87
N GLY A 12 8.98 -5.80 3.14
CA GLY A 12 10.04 -6.00 4.14
C GLY A 12 10.72 -4.70 4.58
N GLY A 13 11.72 -4.79 5.48
CA GLY A 13 12.54 -3.64 5.89
C GLY A 13 11.78 -2.48 6.55
N CYS A 14 10.63 -2.74 7.19
CA CYS A 14 9.87 -1.70 7.89
C CYS A 14 10.55 -1.32 9.21
N ALA A 15 10.56 -0.02 9.55
CA ALA A 15 11.22 0.48 10.77
C ALA A 15 10.39 0.26 12.04
N GLU A 16 9.08 0.08 11.90
CA GLU A 16 8.14 -0.17 13.00
C GLU A 16 8.38 -1.56 13.62
N ASP A 17 7.95 -1.72 14.87
CA ASP A 17 8.23 -2.87 15.74
C ASP A 17 6.98 -3.67 16.10
N CYS A 18 5.94 -3.62 15.25
CA CYS A 18 4.70 -4.38 15.44
C CYS A 18 4.99 -5.87 15.67
N GLY A 19 4.72 -6.40 16.87
CA GLY A 19 5.11 -7.75 17.28
C GLY A 19 4.50 -8.90 16.47
N TYR A 20 3.47 -8.61 15.66
CA TYR A 20 2.81 -9.58 14.77
C TYR A 20 3.23 -9.44 13.30
N CYS A 21 3.95 -8.38 12.93
CA CYS A 21 4.22 -8.08 11.52
C CYS A 21 5.50 -8.78 11.05
N SER A 22 5.38 -9.66 10.06
CA SER A 22 6.53 -10.35 9.46
C SER A 22 7.48 -9.42 8.69
N GLN A 23 7.08 -8.19 8.38
CA GLN A 23 7.86 -7.24 7.58
C GLN A 23 8.68 -6.24 8.41
N SER A 24 8.56 -6.30 9.74
CA SER A 24 9.36 -5.47 10.65
C SER A 24 10.83 -5.86 10.58
N ALA A 25 11.71 -4.87 10.41
CA ALA A 25 13.16 -5.06 10.43
C ALA A 25 13.70 -5.31 11.86
N ARG A 26 12.84 -5.31 12.88
CA ARG A 26 13.20 -5.60 14.28
C ARG A 26 13.23 -7.09 14.60
N PHE A 27 12.63 -7.92 13.74
CA PHE A 27 12.51 -9.36 13.95
C PHE A 27 13.07 -10.15 12.77
N THR A 28 13.56 -11.36 13.04
CA THR A 28 14.05 -12.28 12.01
C THR A 28 12.91 -13.18 11.52
N THR A 29 12.39 -12.92 10.34
CA THR A 29 11.16 -13.55 9.81
C THR A 29 11.36 -14.23 8.45
N GLY A 30 12.54 -14.09 7.84
CA GLY A 30 12.85 -14.61 6.50
C GLY A 30 12.28 -13.78 5.35
N VAL A 31 11.56 -12.68 5.62
CA VAL A 31 11.04 -11.79 4.58
C VAL A 31 12.18 -10.93 4.02
N ALA A 32 12.35 -10.95 2.69
CA ALA A 32 13.32 -10.13 1.99
C ALA A 32 12.91 -8.64 2.01
N ASN A 33 13.91 -7.75 2.03
CA ASN A 33 13.69 -6.32 1.85
C ASN A 33 13.74 -6.00 0.35
N GLU A 34 12.57 -5.88 -0.25
CA GLU A 34 12.40 -5.63 -1.68
C GLU A 34 12.18 -4.13 -1.92
N ALA A 35 12.70 -3.65 -3.04
CA ALA A 35 12.49 -2.28 -3.47
C ALA A 35 11.01 -2.02 -3.80
N LEU A 36 10.65 -0.75 -3.92
CA LEU A 36 9.37 -0.35 -4.49
C LEU A 36 9.27 -0.90 -5.92
N LEU A 37 8.17 -1.58 -6.25
CA LEU A 37 7.89 -2.08 -7.60
C LEU A 37 7.82 -0.94 -8.61
N SER A 38 8.05 -1.25 -9.87
CA SER A 38 7.77 -0.33 -10.98
C SER A 38 6.26 -0.16 -11.21
N VAL A 39 5.87 0.92 -11.88
CA VAL A 39 4.47 1.15 -12.29
C VAL A 39 3.98 0.02 -13.18
N ASP A 40 4.82 -0.46 -14.11
CA ASP A 40 4.46 -1.54 -15.03
C ASP A 40 4.16 -2.86 -14.28
N GLU A 41 4.98 -3.23 -13.30
CA GLU A 41 4.72 -4.42 -12.47
C GLU A 41 3.38 -4.32 -11.72
N VAL A 42 3.06 -3.13 -11.19
CA VAL A 42 1.79 -2.90 -10.50
C VAL A 42 0.61 -2.95 -11.47
N VAL A 43 0.75 -2.37 -12.67
CA VAL A 43 -0.28 -2.39 -13.71
C VAL A 43 -0.56 -3.83 -14.19
N GLU A 44 0.47 -4.63 -14.42
CA GLU A 44 0.32 -6.03 -14.83
C GLU A 44 -0.39 -6.88 -13.76
N ALA A 45 -0.03 -6.68 -12.49
CA ALA A 45 -0.72 -7.31 -11.37
C ALA A 45 -2.18 -6.87 -11.26
N ALA A 46 -2.47 -5.58 -11.45
CA ALA A 46 -3.82 -5.03 -11.42
C ALA A 46 -4.68 -5.53 -12.59
N ARG A 47 -4.13 -5.63 -13.81
CA ARG A 47 -4.79 -6.25 -14.96
C ARG A 47 -5.15 -7.70 -14.67
N THR A 48 -4.22 -8.46 -14.09
CA THR A 48 -4.45 -9.85 -13.69
C THR A 48 -5.54 -9.96 -12.64
N ALA A 49 -5.53 -9.09 -11.62
CA ALA A 49 -6.57 -9.05 -10.60
C ALA A 49 -7.95 -8.72 -11.19
N LYS A 50 -8.02 -7.73 -12.08
CA LYS A 50 -9.25 -7.37 -12.81
C LYS A 50 -9.79 -8.55 -13.63
N ALA A 51 -8.93 -9.23 -14.37
CA ALA A 51 -9.31 -10.41 -15.15
C ALA A 51 -9.85 -11.55 -14.26
N ARG A 52 -9.42 -11.61 -12.99
CA ARG A 52 -9.93 -12.54 -11.98
C ARG A 52 -11.19 -12.03 -11.24
N GLY A 53 -11.76 -10.92 -11.68
CA GLY A 53 -13.01 -10.36 -11.15
C GLY A 53 -12.85 -9.37 -9.99
N ALA A 54 -11.63 -8.89 -9.71
CA ALA A 54 -11.45 -7.85 -8.70
C ALA A 54 -12.12 -6.55 -9.16
N SER A 55 -12.87 -5.93 -8.25
CA SER A 55 -13.44 -4.59 -8.38
C SER A 55 -12.52 -3.51 -7.79
N ARG A 56 -11.63 -3.91 -6.87
CA ARG A 56 -10.69 -3.01 -6.18
C ARG A 56 -9.29 -3.61 -6.14
N PHE A 57 -8.29 -2.76 -6.31
CA PHE A 57 -6.89 -3.11 -6.16
C PHE A 57 -6.24 -2.29 -5.04
N CYS A 58 -5.66 -2.98 -4.06
CA CYS A 58 -5.03 -2.38 -2.89
C CYS A 58 -3.51 -2.48 -2.98
N MET A 59 -2.81 -1.38 -2.74
CA MET A 59 -1.35 -1.30 -2.74
C MET A 59 -0.83 -1.09 -1.32
N GLY A 60 -0.05 -2.04 -0.80
CA GLY A 60 0.53 -1.97 0.54
C GLY A 60 2.03 -1.70 0.50
N ALA A 61 2.53 -0.84 1.38
CA ALA A 61 3.96 -0.55 1.48
C ALA A 61 4.47 -0.70 2.91
N ALA A 62 5.58 -1.41 3.08
CA ALA A 62 6.25 -1.63 4.35
C ALA A 62 7.04 -0.38 4.80
N TRP A 63 6.31 0.68 5.14
CA TRP A 63 6.81 1.96 5.61
C TRP A 63 6.07 2.40 6.88
N ARG A 64 6.75 3.24 7.68
CA ARG A 64 6.08 4.05 8.70
C ARG A 64 5.17 5.12 8.07
N GLY A 65 5.55 5.62 6.91
CA GLY A 65 4.89 6.69 6.17
C GLY A 65 5.66 6.98 4.88
N PRO A 66 5.02 7.46 3.79
CA PRO A 66 5.71 7.71 2.53
C PRO A 66 6.54 9.00 2.58
N LYS A 67 7.73 8.98 1.98
CA LYS A 67 8.54 10.18 1.73
C LYS A 67 8.05 10.86 0.45
N ASP A 68 8.34 12.16 0.30
CA ASP A 68 7.87 12.93 -0.86
C ASP A 68 8.44 12.39 -2.18
N LYS A 69 9.65 11.84 -2.15
CA LYS A 69 10.27 11.18 -3.32
C LYS A 69 9.55 9.90 -3.75
N ASP A 70 8.91 9.19 -2.82
CA ASP A 70 8.25 7.90 -3.09
C ASP A 70 6.78 8.15 -3.51
N LEU A 71 6.19 9.26 -3.07
CA LEU A 71 4.83 9.68 -3.40
C LEU A 71 4.59 9.82 -4.90
N GLY A 72 5.54 10.37 -5.65
CA GLY A 72 5.42 10.51 -7.11
C GLY A 72 5.13 9.17 -7.78
N ALA A 73 5.96 8.16 -7.50
CA ALA A 73 5.77 6.81 -8.04
C ALA A 73 4.42 6.19 -7.60
N VAL A 74 4.03 6.37 -6.33
CA VAL A 74 2.75 5.85 -5.84
C VAL A 74 1.55 6.53 -6.50
N THR A 75 1.60 7.85 -6.73
CA THR A 75 0.52 8.57 -7.45
C THR A 75 0.39 8.13 -8.89
N GLU A 76 1.51 7.79 -9.54
CA GLU A 76 1.51 7.23 -10.90
C GLU A 76 0.89 5.84 -10.92
N MET A 77 1.23 4.97 -9.96
CA MET A 77 0.60 3.66 -9.78
C MET A 77 -0.91 3.78 -9.58
N ILE A 78 -1.36 4.67 -8.68
CA ILE A 78 -2.78 4.90 -8.41
C ILE A 78 -3.50 5.36 -9.68
N SER A 79 -2.94 6.34 -10.39
CA SER A 79 -3.53 6.87 -11.63
C SER A 79 -3.63 5.78 -12.70
N ALA A 80 -2.59 4.95 -12.84
CA ALA A 80 -2.56 3.87 -13.81
C ALA A 80 -3.57 2.77 -13.48
N VAL A 81 -3.68 2.34 -12.22
CA VAL A 81 -4.67 1.36 -11.77
C VAL A 81 -6.10 1.90 -11.94
N ARG A 82 -6.33 3.18 -11.62
CA ARG A 82 -7.62 3.83 -11.83
C ARG A 82 -8.00 3.88 -13.31
N ALA A 83 -7.04 4.13 -14.20
CA ALA A 83 -7.27 4.09 -15.65
C ALA A 83 -7.68 2.70 -16.16
N LEU A 84 -7.38 1.63 -15.41
CA LEU A 84 -7.92 0.29 -15.69
C LEU A 84 -9.39 0.14 -15.26
N GLY A 85 -10.02 1.14 -14.66
CA GLY A 85 -11.40 1.11 -14.19
C GLY A 85 -11.60 0.29 -12.91
N LEU A 86 -10.54 0.13 -12.10
CA LEU A 86 -10.60 -0.46 -10.76
C LEU A 86 -10.74 0.65 -9.72
N GLU A 87 -11.45 0.39 -8.63
CA GLU A 87 -11.27 1.19 -7.42
C GLU A 87 -9.85 1.03 -6.90
N THR A 88 -9.28 2.11 -6.38
CA THR A 88 -7.91 2.11 -5.87
C THR A 88 -7.89 2.24 -4.35
N CYS A 89 -6.98 1.51 -3.72
CA CYS A 89 -6.79 1.53 -2.29
C CYS A 89 -5.30 1.48 -1.96
N ALA A 90 -4.90 2.12 -0.87
CA ALA A 90 -3.51 2.08 -0.42
C ALA A 90 -3.40 2.01 1.10
N THR A 91 -2.31 1.39 1.57
CA THR A 91 -1.84 1.49 2.94
C THR A 91 -0.34 1.81 2.91
N LEU A 92 0.00 3.04 3.28
CA LEU A 92 1.36 3.57 3.16
C LEU A 92 1.93 3.99 4.53
N GLY A 93 1.22 3.71 5.62
CA GLY A 93 1.54 4.14 6.98
C GLY A 93 0.87 5.45 7.38
N MET A 94 1.56 6.28 8.14
CA MET A 94 1.12 7.61 8.57
C MET A 94 1.42 8.64 7.48
N LEU A 95 0.37 9.24 6.94
CA LEU A 95 0.48 10.36 6.02
C LEU A 95 0.83 11.67 6.75
N ARG A 96 1.60 12.53 6.09
CA ARG A 96 1.80 13.92 6.47
C ARG A 96 0.74 14.81 5.81
N GLU A 97 0.60 16.03 6.32
CA GLU A 97 -0.26 17.06 5.75
C GLU A 97 0.02 17.24 4.24
N GLY A 98 -1.04 17.36 3.43
CA GLY A 98 -0.95 17.46 1.96
C GLY A 98 -0.82 16.13 1.22
N GLN A 99 -0.34 15.06 1.87
CA GLN A 99 -0.15 13.77 1.20
C GLN A 99 -1.48 13.07 0.91
N ALA A 100 -2.49 13.22 1.78
CA ALA A 100 -3.81 12.64 1.56
C ALA A 100 -4.50 13.26 0.35
N GLU A 101 -4.42 14.58 0.21
CA GLU A 101 -4.96 15.36 -0.90
C GLU A 101 -4.25 14.99 -2.21
N THR A 102 -2.94 14.82 -2.16
CA THR A 102 -2.13 14.37 -3.31
C THR A 102 -2.57 12.98 -3.79
N LEU A 103 -2.78 12.04 -2.87
CA LEU A 103 -3.25 10.69 -3.20
C LEU A 103 -4.69 10.71 -3.74
N ALA A 104 -5.58 11.49 -3.13
CA ALA A 104 -6.95 11.65 -3.60
C ALA A 104 -7.00 12.27 -5.00
N ALA A 105 -6.15 13.25 -5.30
CA ALA A 105 -6.04 13.88 -6.62
C ALA A 105 -5.54 12.90 -7.69
N ALA A 106 -4.64 11.97 -7.34
CA ALA A 106 -4.25 10.85 -8.19
C ALA A 106 -5.38 9.83 -8.42
N GLY A 107 -6.42 9.89 -7.59
CA GLY A 107 -7.62 9.07 -7.69
C GLY A 107 -7.68 7.92 -6.69
N LEU A 108 -7.04 8.07 -5.53
CA LEU A 108 -7.14 7.12 -4.43
C LEU A 108 -8.54 7.12 -3.82
N ASP A 109 -9.25 5.99 -3.90
CA ASP A 109 -10.62 5.89 -3.36
C ASP A 109 -10.65 5.51 -1.87
N PHE A 110 -9.69 4.69 -1.42
CA PHE A 110 -9.63 4.17 -0.05
C PHE A 110 -8.22 4.22 0.55
N TYR A 111 -8.16 4.54 1.85
CA TYR A 111 -6.92 4.48 2.63
C TYR A 111 -7.10 3.54 3.83
N ASN A 112 -6.22 2.56 3.97
CA ASN A 112 -6.25 1.64 5.11
C ASN A 112 -5.25 2.08 6.20
N HIS A 113 -5.78 2.25 7.41
CA HIS A 113 -5.00 2.54 8.61
C HIS A 113 -5.72 1.91 9.82
N ASN A 114 -5.08 0.95 10.48
CA ASN A 114 -5.69 0.19 11.56
C ASN A 114 -5.31 0.77 12.92
N ILE A 115 -6.18 0.60 13.92
CA ILE A 115 -5.91 0.92 15.34
C ILE A 115 -5.42 -0.34 16.09
N ASP A 116 -5.49 -1.51 15.46
CA ASP A 116 -5.08 -2.86 15.91
C ASP A 116 -5.69 -3.36 17.24
N THR A 117 -5.61 -2.61 18.33
CA THR A 117 -6.12 -2.96 19.66
C THR A 117 -6.53 -1.73 20.47
N SER A 118 -7.08 -1.93 21.67
CA SER A 118 -7.42 -0.83 22.58
C SER A 118 -6.18 -0.01 22.98
N PRO A 119 -6.31 1.31 23.28
CA PRO A 119 -5.17 2.15 23.66
C PRO A 119 -4.37 1.64 24.86
N ALA A 120 -5.01 0.95 25.80
CA ALA A 120 -4.36 0.39 26.98
C ALA A 120 -3.44 -0.82 26.69
N HIS A 121 -3.50 -1.38 25.48
CA HIS A 121 -2.74 -2.57 25.05
C HIS A 121 -1.87 -2.33 23.81
N TYR A 122 -1.73 -1.08 23.34
CA TYR A 122 -1.04 -0.78 22.07
C TYR A 122 0.50 -0.75 22.20
N GLY A 123 1.05 -0.63 23.42
CA GLY A 123 2.48 -0.52 23.68
C GLY A 123 2.91 -1.23 24.95
#